data_AF-A0A0G1SFH8-F1
#
_entry.id   AF-A0A0G1SFH8-F1
#
_cell.length_a   1.000
_cell.length_b   1.000
_cell.length_c   1.000
_cell.angle_alpha   90.00
_cell.angle_beta   90.00
_cell.angle_gamma   90.00
#
_symmetry.space_group_name_H-M   'P 1'
#
loop_
_entity.id
_entity.type
_entity.pdbx_description
1 polymer ?
#
loop_
_entity_poly.entity_id
_entity_poly.type
_entity_poly.pdbx_seq_one_letter_code
_entity_poly.pdbx_strand_id
1 'polypeptide(L)'
;MVGLIPLVSGDIALTVIYCGIIGVAFGIRYEKHDSIFLIFGFVVLTISELFFVSTGVEIFTRTSLFGLIPLWLPFLWAYAFVAIKRSIIILDNNLES
;
A
#
# COMPACT_ATOMS: atom_id res chain seq x y z
N MET A 1 -8.24 -5.02 -3.73
CA MET A 1 -8.03 -3.65 -3.20
C MET A 1 -8.46 -2.59 -4.21
N VAL A 2 -7.92 -2.59 -5.45
CA VAL A 2 -8.32 -1.64 -6.51
C VAL A 2 -9.82 -1.69 -6.85
N GLY A 3 -10.49 -2.85 -6.74
CA GLY A 3 -11.94 -2.97 -6.97
C GLY A 3 -12.85 -2.24 -5.97
N LEU A 4 -12.32 -1.75 -4.83
CA LEU A 4 -13.09 -0.91 -3.89
C LEU A 4 -13.17 0.56 -4.32
N ILE A 5 -12.30 0.99 -5.24
CA ILE A 5 -12.21 2.39 -5.71
C ILE A 5 -13.51 2.91 -6.35
N PRO A 6 -14.23 2.14 -7.19
CA PRO A 6 -15.53 2.60 -7.73
C PRO A 6 -16.67 2.54 -6.71
N LEU A 7 -16.54 1.72 -5.67
CA LEU A 7 -17.55 1.55 -4.62
C LEU A 7 -17.47 2.65 -3.54
N VAL A 8 -16.28 3.22 -3.32
CA VAL A 8 -16.02 4.23 -2.30
C VAL A 8 -15.49 5.50 -2.97
N SER A 9 -16.36 6.51 -3.07
CA SER A 9 -16.03 7.79 -3.70
C SER A 9 -15.06 8.65 -2.89
N GLY A 10 -15.00 8.48 -1.57
CA GLY A 10 -14.18 9.32 -0.69
C GLY A 10 -12.77 8.78 -0.47
N ASP A 11 -11.75 9.57 -0.78
CA ASP A 11 -10.35 9.18 -0.57
C ASP A 11 -10.01 8.95 0.90
N ILE A 12 -10.60 9.75 1.80
CA ILE A 12 -10.46 9.56 3.26
C ILE A 12 -11.05 8.22 3.69
N ALA A 13 -12.22 7.85 3.17
CA ALA A 13 -12.87 6.58 3.51
C ALA A 13 -12.03 5.39 3.02
N LEU A 14 -11.46 5.47 1.81
CA LEU A 14 -10.52 4.47 1.29
C LEU A 14 -9.25 4.37 2.15
N THR A 15 -8.68 5.50 2.58
CA THR A 15 -7.52 5.51 3.47
C THR A 15 -7.83 4.80 4.78
N VAL A 16 -8.97 5.09 5.42
CA VAL A 16 -9.41 4.45 6.66
C VAL A 16 -9.59 2.94 6.46
N ILE A 17 -10.21 2.53 5.35
CA ILE A 17 -10.38 1.10 5.02
C ILE A 17 -9.02 0.41 4.89
N TYR A 18 -8.06 0.98 4.16
CA TYR A 18 -6.73 0.37 4.02
C TYR A 18 -5.96 0.34 5.33
N CYS A 19 -6.03 1.40 6.15
CA CYS A 19 -5.47 1.38 7.50
C CYS A 19 -6.11 0.27 8.35
N GLY A 20 -7.42 0.07 8.25
CA GLY A 20 -8.13 -1.02 8.92
C GLY A 20 -7.65 -2.40 8.45
N ILE A 21 -7.48 -2.60 7.15
CA ILE A 21 -6.96 -3.86 6.59
C ILE A 21 -5.53 -4.13 7.07
N ILE A 22 -4.66 -3.12 7.05
CA ILE A 22 -3.28 -3.24 7.56
C ILE A 22 -3.31 -3.61 9.05
N GLY A 23 -4.12 -2.92 9.85
CA GLY A 23 -4.26 -3.19 11.28
C GLY A 23 -4.73 -4.61 11.57
N VAL A 24 -5.76 -5.08 10.86
CA VAL A 24 -6.26 -6.45 10.98
C VAL A 24 -5.19 -7.46 10.54
N ALA A 25 -4.49 -7.21 9.43
CA ALA A 25 -3.45 -8.10 8.93
C ALA A 25 -2.26 -8.24 9.89
N PHE A 26 -1.92 -7.17 10.62
CA PHE A 26 -0.89 -7.18 11.65
C PHE A 26 -1.40 -7.82 12.94
N GLY A 27 -2.68 -7.63 13.28
CA GLY A 27 -3.32 -8.23 14.46
C GLY A 27 -3.50 -9.75 14.35
N ILE A 28 -3.79 -10.28 13.16
CA ILE A 28 -3.93 -11.73 12.94
C ILE A 28 -2.58 -12.42 13.06
N ARG A 29 -1.55 -11.88 12.42
CA ARG A 29 -0.22 -12.46 12.43
C ARG A 29 0.80 -11.37 12.18
N TYR A 30 1.56 -11.03 13.22
CA TYR A 30 2.67 -10.08 13.11
C TYR A 30 3.97 -10.86 12.89
N GLU A 31 4.66 -10.60 11.79
CA GLU A 31 5.97 -11.17 11.51
C GLU A 31 7.07 -10.14 11.79
N LYS A 32 8.24 -10.61 12.23
CA LYS A 32 9.38 -9.73 12.49
C LYS A 32 9.74 -8.95 11.22
N HIS A 33 10.02 -7.66 11.40
CA HIS A 33 10.33 -6.68 10.36
C HIS A 33 9.18 -6.28 9.42
N ASP A 34 7.94 -6.73 9.63
CA ASP A 34 6.80 -6.26 8.80
C ASP A 34 6.66 -4.74 8.81
N SER A 35 6.89 -4.10 9.96
CA SER A 35 6.89 -2.64 10.07
C SER A 35 7.96 -1.96 9.20
N ILE A 36 9.11 -2.59 8.98
CA ILE A 36 10.16 -2.04 8.10
C ILE A 36 9.68 -2.07 6.64
N PHE A 37 9.12 -3.20 6.21
CA PHE A 37 8.56 -3.32 4.85
C PHE A 37 7.37 -2.40 4.63
N LEU A 38 6.54 -2.20 5.66
CA LEU A 38 5.43 -1.26 5.64
C LEU A 38 5.93 0.18 5.45
N ILE A 39 6.89 0.62 6.26
CA ILE A 39 7.47 1.97 6.16
C ILE A 39 8.18 2.15 4.82
N PHE A 40 8.93 1.14 4.37
CA PHE A 40 9.63 1.18 3.10
C PHE A 40 8.64 1.32 1.93
N GLY A 41 7.62 0.46 1.87
CA GLY A 41 6.58 0.55 0.85
C GLY A 41 5.81 1.86 0.91
N PHE A 42 5.55 2.39 2.10
CA PHE A 42 4.90 3.70 2.25
C PHE A 42 5.78 4.83 1.69
N VAL A 43 7.03 4.94 2.13
CA VAL A 43 7.89 6.08 1.80
C VAL A 43 8.41 6.01 0.37
N VAL A 44 9.00 4.88 -0.02
CA VAL A 44 9.69 4.76 -1.31
C VAL A 44 8.70 4.87 -2.46
N LEU A 45 7.56 4.17 -2.38
CA LEU A 45 6.58 4.21 -3.47
C LEU A 45 5.89 5.57 -3.51
N THR A 46 5.58 6.19 -2.37
CA THR A 46 5.05 7.57 -2.40
C THR A 46 6.00 8.53 -3.11
N ILE A 47 7.30 8.45 -2.85
CA ILE A 47 8.29 9.30 -3.54
C ILE A 47 8.35 8.98 -5.03
N SER A 48 8.37 7.70 -5.40
CA SER A 48 8.37 7.27 -6.81
C SER A 48 7.12 7.75 -7.55
N GLU A 49 5.95 7.62 -6.94
CA GLU A 49 4.66 8.07 -7.47
C GLU A 49 4.65 9.59 -7.68
N LEU A 50 5.12 10.36 -6.68
CA LEU A 50 5.25 11.81 -6.81
C LEU A 50 6.20 12.19 -7.96
N PHE A 51 7.31 11.45 -8.14
CA PHE A 51 8.22 11.65 -9.25
C PHE A 51 7.55 11.32 -10.60
N PHE A 52 6.82 10.21 -10.71
CA PHE A 52 6.13 9.83 -11.95
C PHE A 52 5.04 10.83 -12.34
N VAL A 53 4.25 11.31 -11.37
CA VAL A 53 3.27 12.38 -11.62
C VAL A 53 3.97 13.67 -12.05
N SER A 54 5.10 14.02 -11.43
CA SER A 54 5.84 15.24 -11.82
C SER A 54 6.42 15.19 -13.24
N THR A 55 6.70 13.98 -13.77
CA THR A 55 7.19 13.78 -15.14
C THR A 55 6.08 13.63 -16.16
N GLY A 56 4.81 13.55 -15.73
CA GLY A 56 3.65 13.33 -16.59
C GLY A 56 3.50 11.88 -17.09
N VAL A 57 4.29 10.94 -16.57
CA VAL A 57 4.17 9.51 -16.90
C VAL A 57 2.86 8.92 -16.35
N GLU A 58 2.41 9.43 -15.21
CA GLU A 58 1.21 8.96 -14.53
C GLU A 58 0.28 10.13 -14.19
N ILE A 59 -1.03 9.93 -14.36
CA ILE A 59 -2.05 10.94 -14.07
C ILE A 59 -3.16 10.28 -13.26
N PHE A 60 -3.43 10.83 -12.07
CA PHE A 60 -4.53 10.41 -11.22
C PHE A 60 -5.73 11.33 -11.41
N THR A 61 -6.93 10.75 -11.47
CA THR A 61 -8.20 11.50 -11.50
C THR A 61 -8.63 12.00 -10.12
N ARG A 62 -8.11 11.39 -9.05
CA ARG A 62 -8.34 11.80 -7.66
C ARG A 62 -7.01 12.26 -7.04
N THR A 63 -6.96 13.51 -6.60
CA THR A 63 -5.71 14.16 -6.17
C THR A 63 -5.85 14.80 -4.79
N SER A 64 -6.05 13.98 -3.76
CA SER A 64 -6.29 14.48 -2.40
C SER A 64 -5.02 14.72 -1.58
N LEU A 65 -3.91 14.04 -1.89
CA LEU A 65 -2.64 14.17 -1.18
C LEU A 65 -1.70 15.07 -1.98
N PHE A 66 -1.37 16.23 -1.39
CA PHE A 66 -0.58 17.31 -2.00
C PHE A 66 -1.10 17.80 -3.36
N GLY A 67 -2.34 17.46 -3.74
CA GLY A 67 -2.89 17.76 -5.05
C GLY A 67 -2.31 16.92 -6.20
N LEU A 68 -1.54 15.87 -5.90
CA LEU A 68 -0.80 15.08 -6.90
C LEU A 68 -1.24 13.63 -6.97
N ILE A 69 -1.48 12.99 -5.83
CA ILE A 69 -1.83 11.56 -5.76
C ILE A 69 -3.01 11.35 -4.78
N PRO A 70 -3.73 10.21 -4.85
CA PRO A 70 -4.74 9.87 -3.85
C PRO A 70 -4.12 9.58 -2.48
N LEU A 71 -4.77 10.02 -1.40
CA LEU A 71 -4.28 9.83 -0.02
C LEU A 71 -4.17 8.36 0.39
N TRP A 72 -5.01 7.50 -0.18
CA TRP A 72 -5.06 6.08 0.13
C TRP A 72 -3.96 5.27 -0.56
N LEU A 73 -3.35 5.81 -1.63
CA LEU A 73 -2.39 5.10 -2.47
C LEU A 73 -1.10 4.71 -1.72
N PRO A 74 -0.47 5.61 -0.92
CA PRO A 74 0.67 5.24 -0.06
C PRO A 74 0.40 4.05 0.86
N PHE A 75 -0.79 3.96 1.44
CA PHE A 75 -1.17 2.88 2.35
C PHE A 75 -1.36 1.55 1.62
N LEU A 76 -1.93 1.60 0.41
CA LEU A 76 -2.04 0.43 -0.44
C LEU A 76 -0.65 -0.12 -0.80
N TRP A 77 0.30 0.75 -1.18
CA TRP A 77 1.68 0.35 -1.47
C TRP A 77 2.41 -0.20 -0.25
N ALA A 78 2.25 0.44 0.91
CA ALA A 78 2.79 -0.06 2.17
C ALA A 78 2.35 -1.51 2.44
N TYR A 79 1.05 -1.79 2.31
CA TYR A 79 0.54 -3.14 2.52
C TYR A 79 1.02 -4.12 1.44
N ALA A 80 1.10 -3.70 0.18
CA ALA A 80 1.56 -4.54 -0.91
C ALA A 80 2.99 -5.07 -0.66
N PHE A 81 3.90 -4.24 -0.15
CA PHE A 81 5.25 -4.66 0.21
C PHE A 81 5.26 -5.70 1.34
N VAL A 82 4.44 -5.52 2.36
CA VAL A 82 4.29 -6.50 3.44
C VAL A 82 3.74 -7.82 2.90
N ALA A 83 2.72 -7.76 2.05
CA ALA A 83 2.13 -8.93 1.42
C ALA A 83 3.16 -9.69 0.55
N ILE A 84 3.96 -8.99 -0.26
CA ILE A 84 5.03 -9.58 -1.07
C ILE A 84 6.05 -10.29 -0.17
N LYS A 85 6.54 -9.62 0.89
CA LYS A 85 7.50 -10.22 1.84
C LYS A 85 6.94 -11.49 2.49
N ARG A 86 5.70 -11.46 2.94
CA ARG A 86 5.03 -12.64 3.54
C ARG A 86 4.88 -13.77 2.53
N SER A 87 4.48 -13.46 1.30
CA SER A 87 4.36 -14.46 0.22
C SER A 87 5.70 -15.12 -0.10
N ILE A 88 6.80 -14.36 -0.15
CA ILE A 88 8.14 -14.91 -0.38
C ILE A 88 8.53 -15.86 0.74
N ILE A 89 8.36 -15.48 2.01
CA ILE A 89 8.67 -16.35 3.16
C ILE A 89 7.84 -17.63 3.12
N ILE A 90 6.56 -17.54 2.78
CA ILE A 90 5.69 -18.73 2.67
C ILE A 90 6.20 -19.63 1.54
N LEU A 91 6.53 -19.06 0.37
CA LEU A 91 7.01 -19.84 -0.76
C LEU A 91 8.34 -20.55 -0.45
N ASP A 92 9.28 -19.83 0.14
CA ASP A 92 10.60 -20.35 0.53
C ASP A 92 10.46 -21.55 1.48
N ASN A 93 9.65 -21.41 2.53
CA ASN A 93 9.38 -22.49 3.48
C ASN A 93 8.70 -23.73 2.86
N ASN A 94 7.95 -23.58 1.75
CA ASN A 94 7.32 -24.71 1.06
C ASN A 94 8.23 -25.35 0.00
N LEU A 95 9.29 -24.66 -0.44
CA LEU A 95 10.25 -25.20 -1.43
C LEU A 95 11.39 -25.98 -0.75
N GLU A 96 11.67 -25.70 0.52
CA GLU A 96 12.65 -26.43 1.33
C GLU A 96 12.08 -27.66 2.08
N SER A 97 10.76 -27.89 2.00
CA SER A 97 10.04 -29.03 2.63
C SER A 97 9.80 -30.18 1.66
#